data_AF-A0A379VJN4-F1
#
_entry.id   AF-A0A379VJN4-F1
#
_cell.length_a   1.000
_cell.length_b   1.000
_cell.length_c   1.000
_cell.angle_alpha   90.00
_cell.angle_beta   90.00
_cell.angle_gamma   90.00
#
_symmetry.space_group_name_H-M   'P 1'
#
loop_
_entity.id
_entity.type
_entity.pdbx_description
1 polymer ?
#
loop_
_entity_poly.entity_id
_entity_poly.type
_entity_poly.pdbx_seq_one_letter_code
_entity_poly.pdbx_strand_id
1 'polypeptide(L)'
;MRQKTAVDALNCTDDSCPYPTDLYKSDPVYTHDIESNLSAAGMANLIGPSGKLAGPEDPLSPVQIGGKTWLKSMVCEAGNCGYHYFNFLYQPDSHQLLGYYFDGKGVWVGKPDNEEASILTDGEIKTGPGEAGTAPVAAAPASVPASPDAPPAQYHLDVQQ
;
A
#
# COMPACT_ATOMS: atom_id res chain seq x y z
N MET A 1 -16.50 19.80 9.18
CA MET A 1 -17.17 18.62 9.76
C MET A 1 -16.37 17.42 9.30
N ARG A 2 -16.02 16.48 10.20
CA ARG A 2 -15.36 15.23 9.78
C ARG A 2 -16.33 14.39 8.94
N GLN A 3 -15.81 13.74 7.91
CA GLN A 3 -16.61 12.94 7.00
C GLN A 3 -17.25 11.76 7.73
N LYS A 4 -18.48 11.40 7.35
CA LYS A 4 -19.29 10.35 8.01
C LYS A 4 -19.33 9.04 7.24
N THR A 5 -18.83 9.04 6.01
CA THR A 5 -18.79 7.85 5.15
C THR A 5 -17.41 7.70 4.54
N ALA A 6 -17.06 6.46 4.19
CA ALA A 6 -15.82 6.17 3.48
C ALA A 6 -15.81 6.83 2.09
N VAL A 7 -16.96 6.93 1.42
CA VAL A 7 -17.08 7.62 0.12
C VAL A 7 -16.75 9.11 0.28
N ASP A 8 -17.25 9.76 1.32
CA ASP A 8 -16.92 11.16 1.61
C ASP A 8 -15.44 11.34 2.00
N ALA A 9 -14.88 10.35 2.70
CA ALA A 9 -13.48 10.35 3.10
C ALA A 9 -12.53 10.30 1.89
N LEU A 10 -12.93 9.84 0.71
CA LEU A 10 -12.09 9.88 -0.50
C LEU A 10 -11.66 11.30 -0.90
N ASN A 11 -12.40 12.30 -0.45
CA ASN A 11 -12.15 13.72 -0.76
C ASN A 11 -11.68 14.52 0.46
N CYS A 12 -11.31 13.87 1.56
CA CYS A 12 -10.82 14.57 2.73
C CYS A 12 -9.38 15.10 2.52
N THR A 13 -9.07 16.21 3.17
CA THR A 13 -7.72 16.81 3.16
C THR A 13 -7.26 17.06 4.59
N ASP A 14 -6.00 16.75 4.88
CA ASP A 14 -5.36 16.99 6.17
C ASP A 14 -6.20 16.48 7.36
N ASP A 15 -6.31 17.28 8.42
CA ASP A 15 -6.97 16.96 9.70
C ASP A 15 -8.49 16.72 9.60
N SER A 16 -9.08 16.91 8.41
CA SER A 16 -10.51 16.70 8.18
C SER A 16 -10.87 15.23 7.96
N CYS A 17 -9.88 14.38 7.70
CA CYS A 17 -10.09 12.97 7.47
C CYS A 17 -10.54 12.26 8.75
N PRO A 18 -11.57 11.39 8.67
CA PRO A 18 -12.01 10.62 9.81
C PRO A 18 -10.99 9.55 10.17
N TYR A 19 -10.99 9.13 11.43
CA TYR A 19 -10.28 7.92 11.83
C TYR A 19 -11.06 6.66 11.42
N PRO A 20 -10.41 5.50 11.27
CA PRO A 20 -11.09 4.23 11.05
C PRO A 20 -12.22 3.98 12.05
N THR A 21 -12.00 4.28 13.33
CA THR A 21 -13.02 4.13 14.39
C THR A 21 -14.20 5.09 14.23
N ASP A 22 -13.99 6.27 13.65
CA ASP A 22 -15.08 7.20 13.33
C ASP A 22 -16.00 6.60 12.25
N LEU A 23 -15.42 6.01 11.20
CA LEU A 23 -16.18 5.32 10.15
C LEU A 23 -16.87 4.06 10.67
N TYR A 24 -16.23 3.28 11.55
CA TYR A 24 -16.86 2.12 12.19
C TYR A 24 -18.19 2.45 12.89
N LYS A 25 -18.29 3.67 13.44
CA LYS A 25 -19.49 4.15 14.15
C LYS A 25 -20.51 4.80 13.23
N SER A 26 -20.07 5.40 12.12
CA SER A 26 -20.89 6.29 11.29
C SER A 26 -21.26 5.72 9.92
N ASP A 27 -20.51 4.74 9.41
CA ASP A 27 -20.69 4.14 8.10
C ASP A 27 -20.88 2.61 8.20
N PRO A 28 -22.13 2.11 8.16
CA PRO A 28 -22.40 0.68 8.25
C PRO A 28 -21.89 -0.12 7.04
N VAL A 29 -21.73 0.51 5.87
CA VAL A 29 -21.20 -0.15 4.68
C VAL A 29 -19.72 -0.42 4.89
N TYR A 30 -18.97 0.61 5.31
CA TYR A 30 -17.57 0.45 5.69
C TYR A 30 -17.38 -0.64 6.74
N THR A 31 -18.15 -0.61 7.83
CA THR A 31 -18.07 -1.63 8.89
C THR A 31 -18.28 -3.04 8.33
N HIS A 32 -19.34 -3.23 7.55
CA HIS A 32 -19.64 -4.52 6.94
C HIS A 32 -18.52 -5.02 6.03
N ASP A 33 -17.97 -4.14 5.19
CA ASP A 33 -16.96 -4.54 4.19
C ASP A 33 -15.64 -4.90 4.86
N ILE A 34 -15.23 -4.12 5.86
CA ILE A 34 -14.03 -4.42 6.64
C ILE A 34 -14.20 -5.76 7.37
N GLU A 35 -15.31 -5.96 8.09
CA GLU A 35 -15.56 -7.19 8.82
C GLU A 35 -15.62 -8.41 7.90
N SER A 36 -16.25 -8.28 6.73
CA SER A 36 -16.37 -9.35 5.74
C SER A 36 -15.03 -9.73 5.14
N ASN A 37 -14.23 -8.75 4.72
CA ASN A 37 -12.90 -8.99 4.13
C ASN A 37 -11.94 -9.60 5.17
N LEU A 38 -11.93 -9.07 6.39
CA LEU A 38 -11.09 -9.62 7.47
C LEU A 38 -11.51 -11.02 7.88
N SER A 39 -12.82 -11.28 7.96
CA SER A 39 -13.34 -12.62 8.25
C SER A 39 -12.95 -13.62 7.16
N ALA A 40 -13.01 -13.23 5.89
CA ALA A 40 -12.55 -14.05 4.76
C ALA A 40 -11.05 -14.34 4.82
N ALA A 41 -10.25 -13.44 5.41
CA ALA A 41 -8.82 -13.64 5.68
C ALA A 41 -8.52 -14.43 6.97
N GLY A 42 -9.54 -14.86 7.72
CA GLY A 42 -9.37 -15.53 9.02
C GLY A 42 -8.99 -14.60 10.18
N MET A 43 -9.18 -13.28 10.00
CA MET A 43 -8.81 -12.22 10.94
C MET A 43 -10.04 -11.49 11.50
N ALA A 44 -11.12 -12.22 11.80
CA ALA A 44 -12.30 -11.62 12.40
C ALA A 44 -11.97 -10.88 13.71
N ASN A 45 -12.67 -9.76 13.97
CA ASN A 45 -12.48 -8.91 15.15
C ASN A 45 -11.06 -8.34 15.31
N LEU A 46 -10.34 -8.13 14.20
CA LEU A 46 -9.01 -7.53 14.25
C LEU A 46 -9.06 -6.05 14.62
N ILE A 47 -9.99 -5.29 14.01
CA ILE A 47 -10.11 -3.84 14.16
C ILE A 47 -11.52 -3.45 14.67
N GLY A 48 -11.69 -2.19 15.05
CA GLY A 48 -12.92 -1.66 15.67
C GLY A 48 -12.81 -1.52 17.21
N PRO A 49 -13.87 -1.02 17.89
CA PRO A 49 -13.80 -0.59 19.29
C PRO A 49 -13.42 -1.68 20.30
N SER A 50 -13.60 -2.96 19.96
CA SER A 50 -13.22 -4.11 20.77
C SER A 50 -12.29 -5.06 20.01
N GLY A 51 -11.69 -4.60 18.92
CA GLY A 51 -10.76 -5.37 18.12
C GLY A 51 -9.42 -5.55 18.84
N LYS A 52 -8.62 -6.51 18.37
CA LYS A 52 -7.27 -6.75 18.90
C LYS A 52 -6.35 -5.53 18.74
N LEU A 53 -6.60 -4.71 17.73
CA LEU A 53 -5.86 -3.49 17.42
C LEU A 53 -6.61 -2.22 17.85
N ALA A 54 -7.43 -2.30 18.91
CA ALA A 54 -8.14 -1.15 19.49
C ALA A 54 -7.21 -0.20 20.28
N GLY A 55 -6.07 0.15 19.69
CA GLY A 55 -5.11 1.11 20.23
C GLY A 55 -5.02 2.35 19.36
N PRO A 56 -3.83 2.96 19.23
CA PRO A 56 -3.61 4.10 18.35
C PRO A 56 -3.97 3.78 16.89
N GLU A 57 -4.49 4.78 16.20
CA GLU A 57 -4.88 4.74 14.80
C GLU A 57 -4.47 6.03 14.09
N ASP A 58 -4.13 5.93 12.81
CA ASP A 58 -3.90 7.09 11.95
C ASP A 58 -5.21 7.53 11.28
N PRO A 59 -5.40 8.83 11.03
CA PRO A 59 -6.52 9.27 10.22
C PRO A 59 -6.45 8.65 8.83
N LEU A 60 -7.60 8.47 8.19
CA LEU A 60 -7.64 7.99 6.81
C LEU A 60 -6.95 8.99 5.89
N SER A 61 -6.23 8.50 4.90
CA SER A 61 -5.53 9.32 3.92
C SER A 61 -5.88 8.84 2.51
N PRO A 62 -6.51 9.69 1.68
CA PRO A 62 -6.74 9.37 0.28
C PRO A 62 -5.41 9.25 -0.46
N VAL A 63 -5.17 8.10 -1.09
CA VAL A 63 -3.98 7.84 -1.92
C VAL A 63 -4.41 7.38 -3.30
N GLN A 64 -3.69 7.83 -4.33
CA GLN A 64 -3.98 7.46 -5.71
C GLN A 64 -3.06 6.31 -6.13
N ILE A 65 -3.64 5.17 -6.51
CA ILE A 65 -2.91 3.95 -6.90
C ILE A 65 -3.60 3.37 -8.14
N GLY A 66 -2.85 3.14 -9.22
CA GLY A 66 -3.41 2.56 -10.45
C GLY A 66 -4.62 3.31 -11.03
N GLY A 67 -4.69 4.63 -10.84
CA GLY A 67 -5.82 5.47 -11.29
C GLY A 67 -7.08 5.38 -10.44
N LYS A 68 -7.03 4.70 -9.29
CA LYS A 68 -8.11 4.67 -8.29
C LYS A 68 -7.69 5.42 -7.04
N THR A 69 -8.65 5.97 -6.31
CA THR A 69 -8.43 6.53 -4.98
C THR A 69 -8.75 5.47 -3.94
N TRP A 70 -7.79 5.23 -3.06
CA TRP A 70 -7.87 4.33 -1.93
C TRP A 70 -7.78 5.12 -0.63
N LEU A 71 -8.37 4.60 0.44
CA LEU A 71 -8.19 5.13 1.78
C LEU A 71 -7.11 4.31 2.50
N LYS A 72 -5.95 4.92 2.72
CA LYS A 72 -4.87 4.37 3.56
C LYS A 72 -5.13 4.70 5.02
N SER A 73 -4.92 3.75 5.92
CA SER A 73 -4.76 4.01 7.34
C SER A 73 -4.01 2.86 8.02
N MET A 74 -3.72 3.05 9.30
CA MET A 74 -3.03 2.15 10.19
C MET A 74 -3.77 2.10 11.52
N VAL A 75 -3.88 0.90 12.09
CA VAL A 75 -4.32 0.68 13.47
C VAL A 75 -3.35 -0.26 14.17
N CYS A 76 -3.18 -0.11 15.47
CA CYS A 76 -2.25 -0.92 16.23
C CYS A 76 -2.71 -1.27 17.63
N GLU A 77 -2.10 -2.29 18.24
CA GLU A 77 -2.39 -2.66 19.62
C GLU A 77 -1.89 -1.59 20.61
N ALA A 78 -2.71 -1.24 21.59
CA ALA A 78 -2.36 -0.29 22.63
C ALA A 78 -1.10 -0.73 23.39
N GLY A 79 -0.05 0.08 23.34
CA GLY A 79 1.24 -0.22 23.99
C GLY A 79 2.14 -1.20 23.23
N ASN A 80 1.74 -1.67 22.04
CA ASN A 80 2.49 -2.65 21.24
C ASN A 80 2.53 -2.34 19.73
N CYS A 81 2.42 -1.06 19.35
CA CYS A 81 2.31 -0.68 17.94
C CYS A 81 3.52 -1.04 17.05
N GLY A 82 4.71 -1.23 17.63
CA GLY A 82 5.89 -1.65 16.88
C GLY A 82 5.89 -3.11 16.44
N TYR A 83 5.09 -3.97 17.09
CA TYR A 83 5.08 -5.41 16.82
C TYR A 83 3.70 -5.98 16.53
N HIS A 84 2.64 -5.20 16.75
CA HIS A 84 1.27 -5.62 16.49
C HIS A 84 0.46 -4.48 15.86
N TYR A 85 0.37 -4.51 14.53
CA TYR A 85 -0.28 -3.47 13.73
C TYR A 85 -0.94 -4.02 12.46
N PHE A 86 -1.80 -3.21 11.88
CA PHE A 86 -2.45 -3.46 10.60
C PHE A 86 -2.47 -2.18 9.78
N ASN A 87 -1.71 -2.19 8.69
CA ASN A 87 -1.80 -1.18 7.65
C ASN A 87 -2.80 -1.64 6.60
N PHE A 88 -3.68 -0.77 6.12
CA PHE A 88 -4.68 -1.15 5.15
C PHE A 88 -4.99 -0.07 4.12
N LEU A 89 -5.46 -0.53 2.97
CA LEU A 89 -6.04 0.25 1.89
C LEU A 89 -7.47 -0.23 1.68
N TYR A 90 -8.42 0.69 1.76
CA TYR A 90 -9.83 0.41 1.50
C TYR A 90 -10.32 1.17 0.26
N GLN A 91 -10.99 0.47 -0.66
CA GLN A 91 -11.61 1.06 -1.86
C GLN A 91 -13.13 1.02 -1.73
N PRO A 92 -13.80 2.17 -1.47
CA PRO A 92 -15.24 2.20 -1.25
C PRO A 92 -16.08 1.75 -2.45
N ASP A 93 -15.66 2.01 -3.69
CA ASP A 93 -16.48 1.68 -4.87
C ASP A 93 -16.53 0.18 -5.17
N SER A 94 -15.42 -0.53 -4.92
CA SER A 94 -15.28 -1.97 -5.14
C SER A 94 -15.38 -2.78 -3.85
N HIS A 95 -15.66 -2.13 -2.72
CA HIS A 95 -15.78 -2.77 -1.40
C HIS A 95 -14.56 -3.65 -1.05
N GLN A 96 -13.38 -3.22 -1.50
CA GLN A 96 -12.15 -4.02 -1.42
C GLN A 96 -11.28 -3.56 -0.27
N LEU A 97 -10.79 -4.52 0.52
CA LEU A 97 -9.79 -4.29 1.56
C LEU A 97 -8.50 -5.03 1.19
N LEU A 98 -7.42 -4.27 1.14
CA LEU A 98 -6.05 -4.78 1.09
C LEU A 98 -5.35 -4.40 2.39
N GLY A 99 -4.45 -5.24 2.88
CA GLY A 99 -3.74 -4.89 4.09
C GLY A 99 -2.54 -5.76 4.40
N TYR A 100 -1.69 -5.22 5.25
CA TYR A 100 -0.55 -5.91 5.83
C TYR A 100 -0.72 -5.92 7.35
N TYR A 101 -1.01 -7.11 7.88
CA TYR A 101 -1.09 -7.35 9.31
C TYR A 101 0.23 -7.92 9.80
N PHE A 102 0.71 -7.44 10.94
CA PHE A 102 1.93 -7.91 11.56
C PHE A 102 1.70 -8.12 13.05
N ASP A 103 1.98 -9.31 13.56
CA ASP A 103 1.96 -9.68 14.99
C ASP A 103 3.22 -10.43 15.43
N GLY A 104 4.36 -10.04 14.85
CA GLY A 104 5.60 -10.83 14.84
C GLY A 104 5.74 -11.68 13.59
N LYS A 105 4.65 -11.89 12.83
CA LYS A 105 4.68 -12.44 11.47
C LYS A 105 3.80 -11.60 10.55
N GLY A 106 4.32 -11.28 9.36
CA GLY A 106 3.58 -10.58 8.31
C GLY A 106 2.54 -11.49 7.64
N VAL A 107 1.32 -10.99 7.51
CA VAL A 107 0.22 -11.65 6.79
C VAL A 107 -0.50 -10.63 5.91
N TRP A 108 -0.72 -11.01 4.66
CA TRP A 108 -1.44 -10.19 3.68
C TRP A 108 -2.95 -10.44 3.77
N VAL A 109 -3.72 -9.35 3.73
CA VAL A 109 -5.17 -9.33 3.53
C VAL A 109 -5.43 -8.92 2.08
N GLY A 110 -6.28 -9.69 1.39
CA GLY A 110 -6.53 -9.51 -0.03
C GLY A 110 -5.34 -9.95 -0.89
N LYS A 111 -5.23 -9.35 -2.08
CA LYS A 111 -4.15 -9.63 -3.04
C LYS A 111 -3.59 -8.31 -3.59
N PRO A 112 -2.78 -7.59 -2.80
CA PRO A 112 -2.17 -6.36 -3.29
C PRO A 112 -1.18 -6.65 -4.41
N ASP A 113 -1.07 -5.73 -5.36
CA ASP A 113 0.06 -5.67 -6.29
C ASP A 113 1.31 -5.07 -5.62
N ASN A 114 2.38 -4.88 -6.40
CA ASN A 114 3.65 -4.38 -5.85
C ASN A 114 3.59 -2.91 -5.41
N GLU A 115 2.78 -2.07 -6.06
CA GLU A 115 2.62 -0.66 -5.69
C GLU A 115 1.81 -0.57 -4.38
N GLU A 116 0.69 -1.30 -4.31
CA GLU A 116 -0.16 -1.40 -3.12
C GLU A 116 0.60 -2.00 -1.94
N ALA A 117 1.37 -3.06 -2.16
CA ALA A 117 2.19 -3.70 -1.13
C ALA A 117 3.27 -2.75 -0.60
N SER A 118 3.95 -2.00 -1.48
CA SER A 118 4.95 -1.01 -1.07
C SER A 118 4.32 0.06 -0.18
N ILE A 119 3.13 0.55 -0.52
CA ILE A 119 2.41 1.56 0.29
C ILE A 119 1.97 1.01 1.65
N LEU A 120 1.54 -0.25 1.70
CA LEU A 120 1.10 -0.93 2.92
C LEU A 120 2.25 -1.21 3.91
N THR A 121 3.49 -1.22 3.44
CA THR A 121 4.67 -1.48 4.26
C THR A 121 5.65 -0.32 4.30
N ASP A 122 5.19 0.87 3.93
CA ASP A 122 5.99 2.09 3.84
C ASP A 122 7.32 1.90 3.07
N GLY A 123 7.29 1.06 2.04
CA GLY A 123 8.42 0.75 1.15
C GLY A 123 9.41 -0.30 1.65
N GLU A 124 9.16 -0.95 2.80
CA GLU A 124 10.12 -1.91 3.39
C GLU A 124 10.10 -3.33 2.76
N ILE A 125 9.13 -3.66 1.90
CA ILE A 125 9.02 -4.99 1.29
C ILE A 125 9.97 -5.16 0.09
N LYS A 126 10.89 -6.13 0.21
CA LYS A 126 11.78 -6.60 -0.88
C LYS A 126 11.24 -7.79 -1.68
N THR A 127 10.09 -8.35 -1.28
CA THR A 127 9.39 -9.46 -1.97
C THR A 127 7.87 -9.35 -1.75
N GLY A 128 7.11 -9.00 -2.80
CA GLY A 128 5.68 -8.68 -2.70
C GLY A 128 4.74 -9.88 -2.47
N PRO A 129 3.45 -9.66 -2.15
CA PRO A 129 2.41 -10.69 -1.91
C PRO A 129 2.12 -11.67 -3.06
N GLY A 130 2.85 -11.57 -4.19
CA GLY A 130 2.69 -12.41 -5.37
C GLY A 130 3.98 -13.01 -5.93
N GLU A 131 5.14 -12.81 -5.31
CA GLU A 131 6.40 -13.36 -5.83
C GLU A 131 6.66 -14.77 -5.31
N ALA A 132 6.24 -15.77 -6.10
CA ALA A 132 6.84 -17.10 -6.05
C ALA A 132 8.22 -17.05 -6.75
N GLY A 133 9.24 -16.58 -6.03
CA GLY A 133 10.67 -16.70 -6.34
C GLY A 133 11.14 -16.12 -7.68
N THR A 134 11.87 -14.98 -7.66
CA THR A 134 13.20 -14.73 -8.26
C THR A 134 13.53 -13.22 -8.16
N ALA A 135 14.72 -12.88 -7.66
CA ALA A 135 15.29 -11.53 -7.49
C ALA A 135 15.50 -10.74 -8.80
N PRO A 136 16.16 -9.56 -8.79
CA PRO A 136 16.00 -8.33 -7.98
C PRO A 136 15.25 -7.25 -8.80
N VAL A 137 14.79 -6.19 -8.13
CA VAL A 137 14.31 -4.95 -8.77
C VAL A 137 15.28 -4.48 -9.86
N ALA A 138 14.79 -4.43 -11.10
CA ALA A 138 15.48 -3.82 -12.22
C ALA A 138 15.78 -2.36 -11.88
N ALA A 139 17.07 -2.01 -11.78
CA ALA A 139 17.49 -0.62 -11.82
C ALA A 139 16.95 0.03 -13.10
N ALA A 140 16.38 1.22 -12.97
CA ALA A 140 15.95 2.06 -14.09
C ALA A 140 17.03 2.13 -15.18
N PRO A 141 16.67 2.16 -16.48
CA PRO A 141 17.66 2.31 -17.52
C PRO A 141 18.34 3.67 -17.35
N ALA A 142 19.66 3.64 -17.13
CA ALA A 142 20.49 4.83 -17.18
C ALA A 142 20.30 5.49 -18.55
N SER A 143 19.90 6.77 -18.53
CA SER A 143 19.74 7.61 -19.70
C SER A 143 21.03 7.60 -20.53
N VAL A 144 20.93 7.06 -21.73
CA VAL A 144 21.98 7.14 -22.76
C VAL A 144 22.03 8.59 -23.25
N PRO A 145 23.18 9.30 -23.22
CA PRO A 145 23.30 10.52 -24.00
C PRO A 145 23.43 10.15 -25.49
N ALA A 146 22.55 10.73 -26.31
CA ALA A 146 22.57 10.60 -27.76
C ALA A 146 23.85 11.20 -28.36
N SER A 147 24.46 10.47 -29.29
CA SER A 147 25.53 10.93 -30.21
C SER A 147 25.02 12.00 -31.19
N PRO A 148 25.91 12.68 -31.95
CA PRO A 148 26.36 12.17 -33.27
C PRO A 148 27.87 12.47 -33.51
N ASP A 149 28.64 11.74 -34.33
CA ASP A 149 28.67 11.79 -35.81
C ASP A 149 29.77 10.82 -36.35
N ALA A 150 29.67 10.41 -37.62
CA ALA A 150 30.27 9.24 -38.29
C ALA A 150 31.75 9.36 -38.78
N PRO A 151 32.28 8.48 -39.68
CA PRO A 151 32.57 7.03 -39.68
C PRO A 151 34.09 6.70 -39.76
N PRO A 152 34.55 5.42 -39.69
CA PRO A 152 35.97 5.09 -39.80
C PRO A 152 36.44 5.00 -41.26
N ALA A 153 37.46 5.77 -41.64
CA ALA A 153 38.21 5.56 -42.87
C ALA A 153 39.35 4.55 -42.62
N GLN A 154 39.25 3.38 -43.24
CA GLN A 154 40.38 2.48 -43.44
C GLN A 154 41.38 3.10 -44.42
N TYR A 155 42.66 3.10 -44.08
CA TYR A 155 43.75 3.01 -45.06
C TYR A 155 44.77 1.97 -44.58
N HIS A 156 44.83 0.86 -45.32
CA HIS A 156 46.04 0.07 -45.50
C HIS A 156 47.17 0.98 -46.03
N LEU A 157 48.40 0.84 -45.51
CA LEU A 157 49.57 0.39 -46.30
C LEU A 157 50.83 0.29 -45.42
N ASP A 158 51.35 -0.93 -45.35
CA ASP A 158 52.75 -1.37 -45.40
C ASP A 158 53.92 -0.36 -45.59
N VAL A 159 55.08 -0.76 -45.02
CA VAL A 159 56.49 -0.57 -45.48
C VAL A 159 57.36 0.58 -44.91
N GLN A 160 58.33 0.15 -44.09
CA GLN A 160 59.78 0.45 -44.05
C GLN A 160 60.29 1.91 -44.24
N GLN A 161 60.90 2.49 -43.22
CA GLN A 161 62.37 2.50 -42.95
C GLN A 161 62.67 3.46 -41.80
#